data_AF-A0A3B1BQN0-F1
#
_entry.id   AF-A0A3B1BQN0-F1
#
_cell.length_a   1.000
_cell.length_b   1.000
_cell.length_c   1.000
_cell.angle_alpha   90.00
_cell.angle_beta   90.00
_cell.angle_gamma   90.00
#
_symmetry.space_group_name_H-M   'P 1'
#
loop_
_entity.id
_entity.type
_entity.pdbx_description
1 polymer ?
#
loop_
_entity_poly.entity_id
_entity_poly.type
_entity_poly.pdbx_seq_one_letter_code
_entity_poly.pdbx_strand_id
1 'polypeptide(L)'
;MNPEEYKEWQDKVAADIRELANPINLAELEAKGVFSTEGDWYRIHEFGDLPEAAKSKIAELSQDDKGIKVKFIDTSKLAGIAEKLEQHGL
;
A
#
# COMPACT_ATOMS: atom_id res chain seq x y z
N MET A 1 -18.43 20.35 6.14
CA MET A 1 -18.40 18.98 6.67
C MET A 1 -19.12 19.01 7.99
N ASN A 2 -20.26 18.34 8.08
CA ASN A 2 -20.96 18.22 9.35
C ASN A 2 -20.14 17.36 10.33
N PRO A 3 -20.30 17.55 11.65
CA PRO A 3 -19.56 16.78 12.65
C PRO A 3 -19.77 15.26 12.57
N GLU A 4 -20.92 14.81 12.04
CA GLU A 4 -21.20 13.39 11.77
C GLU A 4 -20.39 12.86 10.57
N GLU A 5 -20.34 13.60 9.46
CA GLU A 5 -19.54 13.25 8.29
C GLU A 5 -18.03 13.20 8.60
N TYR A 6 -17.56 14.05 9.51
CA TYR A 6 -16.17 14.07 9.93
C TYR A 6 -15.78 12.79 10.68
N LYS A 7 -16.68 12.27 11.52
CA LYS A 7 -16.45 11.04 12.28
C LYS A 7 -16.45 9.81 11.38
N GLU A 8 -17.40 9.71 10.45
CA GLU A 8 -17.42 8.63 9.46
C GLU A 8 -16.19 8.65 8.54
N TRP A 9 -15.72 9.85 8.17
CA TRP A 9 -14.49 10.01 7.41
C TRP A 9 -13.26 9.54 8.21
N GLN A 10 -13.17 9.88 9.50
CA GLN A 10 -12.10 9.42 10.37
C GLN A 10 -12.08 7.90 10.54
N ASP A 11 -13.25 7.28 10.74
CA ASP A 11 -13.36 5.82 10.91
C ASP A 11 -12.93 5.07 9.64
N LYS A 12 -13.38 5.56 8.47
CA LYS A 12 -12.94 5.02 7.17
C LYS A 12 -11.43 5.18 6.96
N VAL A 13 -10.90 6.37 7.22
CA VAL A 13 -9.46 6.63 7.06
C VAL A 13 -8.64 5.77 8.02
N ALA A 14 -9.10 5.56 9.25
CA ALA A 14 -8.42 4.68 10.21
C ALA A 14 -8.45 3.20 9.77
N ALA A 15 -9.57 2.73 9.22
CA ALA A 15 -9.70 1.39 8.66
C ALA A 15 -8.78 1.19 7.44
N ASP A 16 -8.82 2.10 6.47
CA ASP A 16 -7.91 2.11 5.31
C ASP A 16 -6.45 2.10 5.75
N ILE A 17 -6.08 2.93 6.74
CA ILE A 17 -4.69 2.96 7.23
C ILE A 17 -4.31 1.65 7.92
N ARG A 18 -5.20 1.01 8.69
CA ARG A 18 -4.95 -0.31 9.29
C ARG A 18 -4.70 -1.39 8.24
N GLU A 19 -5.50 -1.42 7.17
CA GLU A 19 -5.31 -2.34 6.06
C GLU A 19 -4.00 -2.05 5.29
N LEU A 20 -3.69 -0.77 5.07
CA LEU A 20 -2.46 -0.32 4.43
C LEU A 20 -1.22 -0.53 5.31
N ALA A 21 -1.35 -0.58 6.64
CA ALA A 21 -0.26 -0.84 7.58
C ALA A 21 0.07 -2.33 7.69
N ASN A 22 -0.85 -3.22 7.31
CA ASN A 22 -0.67 -4.66 7.43
C ASN A 22 0.52 -5.13 6.58
N PRO A 23 1.63 -5.64 7.14
CA PRO A 23 2.88 -5.78 6.38
C PRO A 23 2.70 -6.73 5.19
N ILE A 24 2.92 -6.22 3.98
CA ILE A 24 3.06 -7.07 2.80
C ILE A 24 4.50 -7.52 2.75
N ASN A 25 4.71 -8.83 2.65
CA ASN A 25 6.02 -9.38 2.37
C ASN A 25 6.39 -9.13 0.89
N LEU A 26 6.74 -7.88 0.59
CA LEU A 26 7.28 -7.50 -0.72
C LEU A 26 8.51 -8.34 -1.06
N ALA A 27 9.34 -8.66 -0.06
CA ALA A 27 10.49 -9.56 -0.22
C ALA A 27 10.08 -10.97 -0.68
N GLU A 28 8.95 -11.51 -0.20
CA GLU A 28 8.48 -12.83 -0.63
C GLU A 28 7.91 -12.78 -2.06
N LEU A 29 7.21 -11.70 -2.41
CA LEU A 29 6.69 -11.49 -3.76
C LEU A 29 7.82 -11.29 -4.79
N GLU A 30 8.87 -10.57 -4.42
CA GLU A 30 10.09 -10.46 -5.21
C GLU A 30 10.78 -11.83 -5.35
N ALA A 31 10.91 -12.59 -4.27
CA ALA A 31 11.50 -13.93 -4.29
C ALA A 31 10.70 -14.92 -5.15
N LYS A 32 9.37 -14.75 -5.22
CA LYS A 32 8.48 -15.49 -6.12
C LYS A 32 8.59 -15.06 -7.59
N GLY A 33 9.29 -13.97 -7.88
CA GLY A 33 9.43 -13.43 -9.24
C GLY A 33 8.22 -12.65 -9.73
N VAL A 34 7.29 -12.27 -8.84
CA VAL A 34 6.06 -11.53 -9.19
C VAL A 34 6.39 -10.13 -9.71
N PHE A 35 7.40 -9.50 -9.11
CA PHE A 35 7.94 -8.22 -9.55
C PHE A 35 9.47 -8.16 -9.36
N SER A 36 10.10 -7.16 -9.95
CA SER A 36 11.51 -6.84 -9.73
C SER A 36 11.66 -5.41 -9.20
N THR A 37 12.51 -5.20 -8.20
CA THR A 37 12.88 -3.86 -7.73
C THR A 37 13.75 -3.13 -8.76
N GLU A 38 13.29 -1.95 -9.15
CA GLU A 38 13.96 -0.99 -10.05
C GLU A 38 14.09 0.35 -9.30
N GLY A 39 14.87 0.35 -8.22
CA GLY A 39 15.06 1.49 -7.32
C GLY A 39 13.77 1.83 -6.55
N ASP A 40 13.23 3.02 -6.79
CA ASP A 40 11.95 3.47 -6.24
C ASP A 40 10.74 2.75 -6.85
N TRP A 41 10.90 2.09 -8.00
CA TRP A 41 9.82 1.46 -8.76
C TRP A 41 9.91 -0.06 -8.67
N TYR A 42 8.78 -0.74 -8.82
CA TYR A 42 8.65 -2.18 -8.81
C TYR A 42 8.04 -2.62 -10.13
N ARG A 43 8.82 -3.30 -10.96
CA ARG A 43 8.36 -3.78 -12.26
C ARG A 43 7.56 -5.05 -12.08
N ILE A 44 6.28 -5.04 -12.42
CA ILE A 44 5.41 -6.20 -12.30
C ILE A 44 5.60 -7.08 -13.53
N HIS A 45 6.04 -8.33 -13.30
CA HIS A 45 6.08 -9.35 -14.34
C HIS A 45 4.72 -10.00 -14.51
N GLU A 46 4.06 -10.34 -13.38
CA GLU A 46 2.75 -10.98 -13.38
C GLU A 46 1.75 -10.24 -12.48
N PHE A 47 0.93 -9.38 -13.09
CA PHE A 47 -0.07 -8.58 -12.36
C PHE A 47 -1.20 -9.44 -11.76
N GLY A 48 -1.41 -10.63 -12.32
CA GLY A 48 -2.35 -11.63 -11.81
C GLY A 48 -1.94 -12.18 -10.44
N ASP A 49 -0.63 -12.35 -10.22
CA ASP A 49 -0.08 -12.96 -8.99
C ASP A 49 0.11 -11.94 -7.86
N LEU A 50 -0.09 -10.64 -8.13
CA LEU A 50 -0.11 -9.63 -7.08
C LEU A 50 -1.32 -9.88 -6.16
N PRO A 51 -1.10 -10.05 -4.84
CA PRO A 51 -2.19 -10.11 -3.89
C PRO A 51 -2.97 -8.79 -3.91
N GLU A 52 -4.29 -8.85 -3.67
CA GLU A 52 -5.14 -7.64 -3.62
C GLU A 52 -4.62 -6.62 -2.62
N ALA A 53 -4.08 -7.07 -1.49
CA ALA A 53 -3.42 -6.20 -0.52
C ALA A 53 -2.30 -5.37 -1.17
N ALA A 54 -1.49 -5.96 -2.07
CA ALA A 54 -0.41 -5.24 -2.74
C ALA A 54 -0.96 -4.26 -3.77
N LYS A 55 -2.02 -4.66 -4.49
CA LYS A 55 -2.72 -3.78 -5.44
C LYS A 55 -3.28 -2.54 -4.74
N SER A 56 -3.86 -2.71 -3.56
CA SER A 56 -4.39 -1.60 -2.75
C SER A 56 -3.30 -0.66 -2.20
N LYS A 57 -2.03 -1.10 -2.23
CA LYS A 57 -0.87 -0.32 -1.78
C LYS A 57 -0.06 0.30 -2.92
N ILE A 58 -0.57 0.24 -4.15
CA ILE A 58 0.06 0.94 -5.26
C ILE A 58 -0.19 2.43 -5.09
N ALA A 59 0.87 3.20 -4.81
CA ALA A 59 0.85 4.65 -4.79
C ALA A 59 0.76 5.22 -6.20
N GLU A 60 1.50 4.62 -7.13
CA GLU A 60 1.59 5.11 -8.50
C GLU A 60 1.74 3.92 -9.46
N LEU A 61 1.00 3.93 -10.56
CA LEU A 61 1.11 2.93 -11.62
C LEU A 61 1.58 3.63 -12.89
N SER A 62 2.60 3.06 -13.54
CA SER A 62 3.17 3.57 -14.77
C SER A 62 3.47 2.42 -15.72
N GLN A 63 3.42 2.67 -17.02
CA GLN A 63 3.68 1.65 -18.04
C GLN A 63 4.68 2.22 -19.04
N ASP A 64 5.74 1.47 -19.29
CA ASP A 64 6.78 1.82 -20.26
C ASP A 64 7.00 0.68 -21.26
N ASP A 65 7.93 0.87 -22.19
CA ASP A 65 8.29 -0.08 -23.26
C ASP A 65 8.63 -1.50 -22.77
N LYS A 66 9.12 -1.60 -21.53
CA LYS A 66 9.50 -2.87 -20.87
C LYS A 66 8.35 -3.49 -20.04
N GLY A 67 7.14 -2.91 -20.04
CA GLY A 67 5.97 -3.39 -19.27
C GLY A 67 5.53 -2.47 -18.12
N ILE A 68 4.65 -2.97 -17.25
CA ILE A 68 4.03 -2.23 -16.14
C ILE A 68 5.01 -2.14 -14.95
N LYS A 69 5.14 -0.94 -14.39
CA LYS A 69 5.84 -0.68 -13.13
C LYS A 69 4.92 0.03 -12.16
N VAL A 70 5.05 -0.29 -10.88
CA VAL A 70 4.27 0.32 -9.81
C VAL A 70 5.19 0.85 -8.74
N LYS A 71 4.78 1.93 -8.11
CA LYS A 71 5.37 2.47 -6.91
C LYS A 71 4.46 2.08 -5.76
N PHE A 72 4.96 1.35 -4.77
CA PHE A 72 4.19 1.07 -3.57
C PHE A 72 4.23 2.27 -2.63
N ILE A 73 3.16 2.46 -1.84
CA ILE A 73 3.15 3.44 -0.76
C ILE A 73 4.24 3.05 0.22
N ASP A 74 5.02 4.03 0.67
CA ASP A 74 6.07 3.83 1.66
C ASP A 74 5.45 3.35 2.97
N THR A 75 5.53 2.04 3.22
CA THR A 75 4.95 1.41 4.40
C THR A 75 5.65 1.83 5.69
N SER A 76 6.89 2.33 5.61
CA SER A 76 7.61 2.88 6.77
C SER A 76 6.96 4.15 7.30
N LYS A 77 6.49 5.03 6.41
CA LYS A 77 5.66 6.19 6.80
C LYS A 77 4.29 5.77 7.33
N LEU A 78 3.65 4.76 6.73
CA LEU A 78 2.35 4.27 7.19
C LEU A 78 2.42 3.61 8.57
N ALA A 79 3.47 2.84 8.86
CA ALA A 79 3.68 2.21 10.16
C ALA A 79 3.71 3.23 11.30
N GLY A 80 4.40 4.37 11.11
CA GLY A 80 4.42 5.45 12.10
C GLY A 80 3.09 6.18 12.29
N ILE A 81 2.24 6.20 11.25
CA ILE A 81 0.89 6.78 11.33
C ILE A 81 -0.07 5.80 12.02
N ALA A 82 0.01 4.51 11.69
CA ALA A 82 -0.77 3.45 12.33
C ALA A 82 -0.48 3.39 13.84
N GLU A 83 0.81 3.42 14.23
CA GLU A 83 1.21 3.43 15.63
C GLU A 83 0.67 4.66 16.39
N LYS A 84 0.60 5.82 15.73
CA LYS A 84 -0.02 7.02 16.29
C LYS A 84 -1.54 6.93 16.42
N LEU A 85 -2.21 6.29 15.47
CA LEU A 85 -3.65 6.07 15.52
C LEU A 85 -4.04 5.10 16.65
N GLU A 86 -3.25 4.05 16.85
CA GLU A 86 -3.43 3.12 17.99
C GLU A 86 -3.20 3.80 19.33
N GLN A 87 -2.19 4.67 19.45
CA GLN A 87 -1.93 5.44 20.68
C GLN A 87 -3.03 6.47 20.99
N HIS A 88 -3.77 6.95 19.99
CA HIS A 88 -4.86 7.91 20.16
C HIS A 88 -6.25 7.26 20.26
N GLY A 89 -6.35 5.93 20.29
CA GLY A 89 -7.59 5.22 20.60
C GLY A 89 -8.67 5.33 19.52
N LEU A 90 -8.27 5.16 18.25
CA LEU A 90 -9.16 4.82 17.13
C LEU A 90 -9.12 3.30 16.86
#